data_AF-A0A7G2D499-F1
#
_entry.id   AF-A0A7G2D499-F1
#
_cell.length_a   1.000
_cell.length_b   1.000
_cell.length_c   1.000
_cell.angle_alpha   90.00
_cell.angle_beta   90.00
_cell.angle_gamma   90.00
#
_symmetry.space_group_name_H-M   'P 1'
#
loop_
_entity.id
_entity.type
_entity.pdbx_description
1 polymer ?
#
loop_
_entity_poly.entity_id
_entity_poly.type
_entity_poly.pdbx_seq_one_letter_code
_entity_poly.pdbx_strand_id
1 'polypeptide(L)'
;MALSGRPTADVYVYINLNYGYAVLMNWKAFNTTLARLMFTDDYPGNYTPVYSDGGYVKIFRFEHPNVAVASENGSIVLRFTNATGTGLGLYGYLDNGTLVFKKWYGVGGMDSFVLPADINGSVVVRYVYVRKKTVLDRGFSGLMMCRLDKVL
;
A
#
# COMPACT_ATOMS: atom_id res chain seq x y z
N MET A 1 18.92 -24.70 -34.98
CA MET A 1 19.86 -23.58 -34.78
C MET A 1 19.99 -23.39 -33.27
N ALA A 2 21.12 -23.74 -32.67
CA ALA A 2 21.32 -23.64 -31.22
C ALA A 2 21.85 -22.23 -30.90
N LEU A 3 21.19 -21.53 -29.99
CA LEU A 3 21.63 -20.21 -29.52
C LEU A 3 22.90 -20.40 -28.67
N SER A 4 24.02 -19.80 -29.11
CA SER A 4 25.36 -19.99 -28.51
C SER A 4 25.85 -18.80 -27.67
N GLY A 5 24.96 -17.88 -27.28
CA GLY A 5 25.31 -16.70 -26.49
C GLY A 5 25.14 -16.94 -24.99
N ARG A 6 26.13 -16.54 -24.18
CA ARG A 6 25.91 -16.33 -22.74
C ARG A 6 24.85 -15.21 -22.59
N PRO A 7 23.81 -15.37 -21.76
CA PRO A 7 22.86 -14.29 -21.52
C PRO A 7 23.61 -13.06 -20.99
N THR A 8 23.64 -11.98 -21.77
CA THR A 8 24.33 -10.73 -21.41
C THR A 8 23.39 -9.71 -20.79
N ALA A 9 22.08 -9.97 -20.75
CA ALA A 9 21.07 -9.04 -20.28
C ALA A 9 19.96 -9.76 -19.50
N ASP A 10 19.71 -9.29 -18.28
CA ASP A 10 18.55 -9.68 -17.47
C ASP A 10 17.31 -8.93 -17.96
N VAL A 11 16.66 -9.51 -18.97
CA VAL A 11 15.47 -8.95 -19.61
C VAL A 11 14.23 -9.73 -19.19
N TYR A 12 13.25 -9.01 -18.65
CA TYR A 12 11.95 -9.53 -18.26
C TYR A 12 10.89 -8.95 -19.20
N VAL A 13 10.07 -9.82 -19.77
CA VAL A 13 8.97 -9.43 -20.65
C VAL A 13 7.66 -9.91 -20.04
N TYR A 14 6.74 -8.98 -19.85
CA TYR A 14 5.33 -9.28 -19.59
C TYR A 14 4.54 -9.00 -20.86
N ILE A 15 3.66 -9.92 -21.26
CA ILE A 15 2.81 -9.77 -22.44
C ILE A 15 1.37 -10.00 -22.02
N ASN A 16 0.51 -9.01 -22.27
CA ASN A 16 -0.92 -9.14 -22.10
C ASN A 16 -1.61 -9.18 -23.46
N LEU A 17 -1.98 -10.38 -23.90
CA LEU A 17 -2.61 -10.60 -25.20
C LEU A 17 -4.06 -10.10 -25.24
N ASN A 18 -4.76 -10.09 -24.11
CA ASN A 18 -6.15 -9.63 -24.03
C ASN A 18 -6.25 -8.11 -24.23
N TYR A 19 -5.19 -7.38 -23.88
CA TYR A 19 -5.12 -5.92 -23.96
C TYR A 19 -4.09 -5.41 -24.97
N GLY A 20 -3.42 -6.32 -25.71
CA GLY A 20 -2.52 -5.97 -26.80
C GLY A 20 -1.27 -5.19 -26.41
N TYR A 21 -0.78 -5.30 -25.17
CA TYR A 21 0.44 -4.62 -24.72
C TYR A 21 1.50 -5.57 -24.18
N ALA A 22 2.75 -5.12 -24.24
CA ALA A 22 3.88 -5.78 -23.62
C ALA A 22 4.72 -4.77 -22.84
N VAL A 23 5.33 -5.21 -21.75
CA VAL A 23 6.20 -4.40 -20.91
C VAL A 23 7.57 -5.08 -20.85
N LEU A 24 8.59 -4.35 -21.27
CA LEU A 24 9.99 -4.76 -21.23
C LEU A 24 10.66 -4.13 -20.02
N MET A 25 11.28 -4.95 -19.17
CA MET A 25 11.89 -4.50 -17.91
C MET A 25 13.27 -5.14 -17.74
N ASN A 26 14.15 -4.45 -17.02
CA ASN A 26 15.35 -5.08 -16.45
C ASN A 26 15.05 -5.62 -15.05
N TRP A 27 15.97 -6.38 -14.46
CA TRP A 27 15.84 -6.90 -13.09
C TRP A 27 15.46 -5.83 -12.05
N LYS A 28 16.07 -4.64 -12.12
CA LYS A 28 15.78 -3.55 -11.16
C LYS A 28 14.33 -3.09 -11.23
N ALA A 29 13.80 -2.89 -12.43
CA ALA A 29 12.41 -2.50 -12.66
C ALA A 29 11.44 -3.64 -12.28
N PHE A 30 11.75 -4.88 -12.70
CA PHE A 30 10.95 -6.06 -12.38
C PHE A 30 10.85 -6.32 -10.86
N ASN A 31 11.90 -6.01 -10.11
CA ASN A 31 11.93 -6.21 -8.66
C ASN A 31 11.26 -5.08 -7.85
N THR A 32 10.68 -4.08 -8.51
CA THR A 32 9.86 -3.07 -7.82
C THR A 32 8.53 -3.65 -7.36
N THR A 33 7.98 -3.15 -6.25
CA THR A 33 6.65 -3.55 -5.77
C THR A 33 5.57 -3.36 -6.83
N LEU A 34 5.61 -2.25 -7.57
CA LEU A 34 4.66 -1.99 -8.66
C LEU A 34 4.71 -3.07 -9.74
N ALA A 35 5.90 -3.41 -10.23
CA ALA A 35 6.05 -4.41 -11.28
C ALA A 35 5.60 -5.80 -10.81
N ARG A 36 5.95 -6.18 -9.57
CA ARG A 36 5.49 -7.43 -8.97
C ARG A 36 3.96 -7.49 -8.84
N LEU A 37 3.33 -6.41 -8.38
CA LEU A 37 1.87 -6.34 -8.24
C LEU A 37 1.15 -6.35 -9.61
N MET A 38 1.67 -5.62 -10.59
CA MET A 38 0.99 -5.47 -11.89
C MET A 38 1.20 -6.68 -12.81
N PHE A 39 2.42 -7.19 -12.91
CA PHE A 39 2.83 -8.06 -14.01
C PHE A 39 3.13 -9.50 -13.59
N THR A 40 2.93 -9.83 -12.31
CA THR A 40 3.11 -11.19 -11.80
C THR A 40 1.90 -11.61 -10.97
N ASP A 41 1.83 -12.90 -10.67
CA ASP A 41 0.90 -13.46 -9.68
C ASP A 41 1.60 -13.81 -8.36
N ASP A 42 2.87 -13.41 -8.22
CA ASP A 42 3.67 -13.53 -7.00
C ASP A 42 3.72 -12.15 -6.30
N TYR A 43 2.72 -11.91 -5.45
CA TYR A 43 2.58 -10.63 -4.77
C TYR A 43 3.49 -10.56 -3.54
N PRO A 44 4.28 -9.48 -3.39
CA PRO A 44 5.24 -9.39 -2.29
C PRO A 44 4.52 -9.24 -0.94
N GLY A 45 4.82 -10.11 0.02
CA GLY A 45 4.43 -9.91 1.43
C GLY A 45 2.91 -9.84 1.66
N ASN A 46 2.45 -8.73 2.25
CA ASN A 46 1.09 -8.59 2.80
C ASN A 46 0.06 -7.99 1.82
N TYR A 47 0.28 -8.10 0.51
CA TYR A 47 -0.69 -7.64 -0.49
C TYR A 47 -1.58 -8.80 -0.93
N THR A 48 -2.89 -8.62 -0.83
CA THR A 48 -3.89 -9.56 -1.32
C THR A 48 -4.70 -8.92 -2.44
N PRO A 49 -4.78 -9.53 -3.64
CA PRO A 49 -5.60 -9.00 -4.72
C PRO A 49 -7.08 -9.05 -4.31
N VAL A 50 -7.80 -7.95 -4.51
CA VAL A 50 -9.27 -7.89 -4.29
C VAL A 50 -10.03 -7.65 -5.58
N TYR A 51 -9.37 -7.12 -6.61
CA TYR A 51 -9.93 -6.93 -7.93
C TYR A 51 -8.83 -6.88 -9.00
N SER A 52 -9.14 -7.38 -10.18
CA SER A 52 -8.32 -7.24 -11.38
C SER A 52 -9.25 -7.22 -12.59
N ASP A 53 -9.04 -6.30 -13.52
CA ASP A 53 -9.67 -6.36 -14.84
C ASP A 53 -8.94 -7.32 -15.80
N GLY A 54 -7.81 -7.87 -15.37
CA GLY A 54 -6.96 -8.73 -16.19
C GLY A 54 -5.96 -7.94 -17.05
N GLY A 55 -5.86 -6.62 -16.88
CA GLY A 55 -4.95 -5.75 -17.63
C GLY A 55 -4.51 -4.52 -16.84
N TYR A 56 -5.21 -3.41 -17.04
CA TYR A 56 -4.74 -2.08 -16.64
C TYR A 56 -4.96 -1.75 -15.17
N VAL A 57 -5.93 -2.40 -14.52
CA VAL A 57 -6.34 -2.07 -13.15
C VAL A 57 -6.30 -3.30 -12.28
N LYS A 58 -5.45 -3.24 -11.25
CA LYS A 58 -5.45 -4.20 -10.15
C LYS A 58 -5.58 -3.45 -8.82
N ILE A 59 -6.47 -3.94 -7.96
CA ILE A 59 -6.68 -3.39 -6.62
C ILE A 59 -6.24 -4.43 -5.62
N PHE A 60 -5.43 -4.00 -4.66
CA PHE A 60 -4.90 -4.83 -3.60
C PHE A 60 -5.35 -4.29 -2.24
N ARG A 61 -5.68 -5.22 -1.35
CA ARG A 61 -5.74 -4.96 0.09
C ARG A 61 -4.35 -5.18 0.66
N PHE A 62 -3.82 -4.18 1.35
CA PHE A 62 -2.55 -4.30 2.06
C PHE A 62 -2.83 -4.54 3.55
N GLU A 63 -2.31 -5.64 4.08
CA GLU A 63 -2.42 -5.97 5.50
C GLU A 63 -1.21 -5.43 6.25
N HIS A 64 -1.45 -4.38 7.03
CA HIS A 64 -0.40 -3.71 7.80
C HIS A 64 0.09 -4.60 8.95
N PRO A 65 1.42 -4.78 9.12
CA PRO A 65 1.95 -5.73 10.08
C PRO A 65 1.73 -5.33 11.55
N ASN A 66 1.61 -4.03 11.85
CA ASN A 66 1.51 -3.55 13.24
C ASN A 66 0.20 -2.85 13.57
N VAL A 67 -0.60 -2.47 12.57
CA VAL A 67 -1.87 -1.74 12.75
C VAL A 67 -2.96 -2.32 11.85
N ALA A 68 -3.97 -2.97 12.43
CA ALA A 68 -5.16 -3.37 11.69
C ALA A 68 -6.21 -2.25 11.72
N VAL A 69 -6.74 -1.87 10.56
CA VAL A 69 -7.81 -0.88 10.44
C VAL A 69 -9.15 -1.61 10.41
N ALA A 70 -10.02 -1.35 11.38
CA ALA A 70 -11.36 -1.93 11.48
C ALA A 70 -12.42 -0.83 11.50
N SER A 71 -13.63 -1.14 11.04
CA SER A 71 -14.81 -0.30 11.22
C SER A 71 -15.72 -0.96 12.24
N GLU A 72 -15.91 -0.31 13.40
CA GLU A 72 -16.65 -0.84 14.54
C GLU A 72 -17.65 0.23 15.02
N ASN A 73 -18.93 -0.14 15.11
CA ASN A 73 -19.99 0.76 15.59
C ASN A 73 -20.01 2.13 14.89
N GLY A 74 -19.71 2.17 13.59
CA GLY A 74 -19.67 3.41 12.79
C GLY A 74 -18.40 4.25 12.97
N SER A 75 -17.43 3.79 13.75
CA SER A 75 -16.14 4.44 13.96
C SER A 75 -15.00 3.62 13.36
N ILE A 76 -13.97 4.29 12.84
CA ILE A 76 -12.76 3.60 12.41
C ILE A 76 -11.87 3.40 13.64
N VAL A 77 -11.43 2.16 13.86
CA VAL A 77 -10.59 1.74 14.97
C VAL A 77 -9.26 1.22 14.42
N LEU A 78 -8.17 1.75 14.94
CA LEU A 78 -6.81 1.26 14.68
C LEU A 78 -6.45 0.28 15.79
N ARG A 79 -6.37 -1.00 15.49
CA ARG A 79 -5.96 -2.06 16.43
C ARG A 79 -4.46 -2.32 16.29
N PHE A 80 -3.74 -2.31 17.39
CA PHE A 80 -2.30 -2.55 17.41
C PHE A 80 -2.03 -4.03 17.63
N THR A 81 -1.63 -4.76 16.59
CA THR A 81 -1.32 -6.20 16.66
C THR A 81 0.00 -6.48 17.39
N ASN A 82 0.91 -5.51 17.40
CA ASN A 82 2.19 -5.58 18.11
C ASN A 82 2.47 -4.23 18.80
N ALA A 83 1.78 -3.99 19.93
CA ALA A 83 1.65 -2.72 20.66
C ALA A 83 2.96 -2.18 21.30
N THR A 84 4.08 -2.28 20.57
CA THR A 84 5.42 -1.82 20.97
C THR A 84 5.65 -0.35 20.65
N GLY A 85 4.81 0.25 19.81
CA GLY A 85 4.83 1.66 19.49
C GLY A 85 4.24 2.50 20.62
N THR A 86 4.78 3.71 20.76
CA THR A 86 4.43 4.64 21.83
C THR A 86 3.73 5.88 21.29
N GLY A 87 3.80 6.13 19.98
CA GLY A 87 3.24 7.31 19.34
C GLY A 87 2.46 6.96 18.08
N LEU A 88 1.36 7.68 17.88
CA LEU A 88 0.53 7.63 16.68
C LEU A 88 0.36 9.05 16.14
N GLY A 89 0.88 9.30 14.95
CA GLY A 89 0.64 10.54 14.21
C GLY A 89 -0.51 10.32 13.24
N LEU A 90 -1.55 11.16 13.31
CA LEU A 90 -2.67 11.17 12.39
C LEU A 90 -2.63 12.44 11.55
N TYR A 91 -2.83 12.27 10.24
CA TYR A 91 -2.78 13.31 9.24
C TYR A 91 -4.01 13.19 8.35
N GLY A 92 -4.80 14.25 8.25
CA GLY A 92 -5.98 14.30 7.39
C GLY A 92 -5.74 15.21 6.19
N TYR A 93 -6.00 14.70 5.00
CA TYR A 93 -5.87 15.42 3.73
C TYR A 93 -7.21 15.53 3.01
N LEU A 94 -7.51 16.69 2.45
CA LEU A 94 -8.58 16.81 1.44
C LEU A 94 -8.19 16.07 0.16
N ASP A 95 -9.16 15.81 -0.71
CA ASP A 95 -8.92 15.12 -2.01
C ASP A 95 -7.92 15.87 -2.91
N ASN A 96 -7.83 17.19 -2.77
CA ASN A 96 -6.84 18.01 -3.47
C ASN A 96 -5.41 17.93 -2.86
N GLY A 97 -5.22 17.13 -1.81
CA GLY A 97 -3.93 16.93 -1.13
C GLY A 97 -3.61 17.95 -0.04
N THR A 98 -4.51 18.90 0.26
CA THR A 98 -4.30 19.89 1.32
C THR A 98 -4.41 19.26 2.70
N LEU A 99 -3.39 19.44 3.54
CA LEU A 99 -3.38 18.96 4.93
C LEU A 99 -4.31 19.83 5.79
N VAL A 100 -5.35 19.23 6.34
CA VAL A 100 -6.36 19.91 7.18
C VAL A 100 -6.34 19.45 8.63
N PHE A 101 -5.70 18.30 8.90
CA PHE A 101 -5.60 17.76 10.25
C PHE A 101 -4.21 17.18 10.47
N LYS A 102 -3.60 17.49 11.62
CA LYS A 102 -2.34 16.88 12.05
C LYS A 102 -2.32 16.83 13.57
N LYS A 103 -2.27 15.62 14.14
CA LYS A 103 -2.20 15.44 15.59
C LYS A 103 -1.41 14.21 15.97
N TRP A 104 -0.67 14.30 17.07
CA TRP A 104 0.08 13.19 17.65
C TRP A 104 -0.59 12.73 18.94
N TYR A 105 -0.63 11.42 19.12
CA TYR A 105 -1.22 10.75 20.28
C TYR A 105 -0.19 9.84 20.91
N GLY A 106 -0.12 9.85 22.25
CA GLY A 106 0.60 8.84 23.01
C GLY A 106 -0.27 7.60 23.11
N VAL A 107 0.19 6.49 22.53
CA VAL A 107 -0.55 5.22 22.46
C VAL A 107 0.22 4.06 23.10
N GLY A 108 1.24 4.38 23.90
CA GLY A 108 2.04 3.38 24.59
C GLY A 108 1.18 2.54 25.55
N GLY A 109 1.25 1.21 25.40
CA GLY A 109 0.46 0.28 26.20
C GLY A 109 -1.02 0.21 25.84
N MET A 110 -1.45 0.85 24.74
CA MET A 110 -2.80 0.71 24.21
C MET A 110 -2.85 -0.40 23.16
N ASP A 111 -3.94 -1.16 23.15
CA ASP A 111 -4.19 -2.20 22.14
C ASP A 111 -5.02 -1.67 20.95
N SER A 112 -5.68 -0.53 21.12
CA SER A 112 -6.44 0.11 20.05
C SER A 112 -6.57 1.62 20.23
N PHE A 113 -6.88 2.30 19.14
CA PHE A 113 -7.15 3.73 19.10
C PHE A 113 -8.34 4.01 18.19
N VAL A 114 -9.38 4.63 18.73
CA VAL A 114 -10.56 5.04 17.94
C VAL A 114 -10.28 6.40 17.30
N LEU A 115 -10.51 6.50 16.00
CA LEU A 115 -10.35 7.77 15.29
C LEU A 115 -11.36 8.81 15.80
N PRO A 116 -10.93 10.07 16.03
CA PRO A 116 -11.83 11.14 16.44
C PRO A 116 -12.94 11.39 15.41
N ALA A 117 -14.18 11.57 15.88
CA ALA A 117 -15.36 11.78 15.02
C ALA A 117 -15.30 13.07 14.18
N ASP A 118 -14.46 14.01 14.59
CA ASP A 118 -14.15 15.27 13.93
C ASP A 118 -13.40 15.11 12.58
N ILE A 119 -13.01 13.88 12.21
CA ILE A 119 -12.40 13.56 10.91
C ILE A 119 -13.46 13.04 9.90
N ASN A 120 -14.75 13.34 10.14
CA ASN A 120 -15.89 12.83 9.39
C ASN A 120 -15.82 13.11 7.87
N GLY A 121 -15.71 12.01 7.10
CA GLY A 121 -16.31 11.84 5.77
C GLY A 121 -15.49 12.28 4.55
N SER A 122 -14.87 13.46 4.59
CA SER A 122 -14.27 14.07 3.37
C SER A 122 -12.74 14.17 3.39
N VAL A 123 -12.09 13.39 4.26
CA VAL A 123 -10.66 13.53 4.54
C VAL A 123 -9.99 12.16 4.47
N VAL A 124 -8.99 12.02 3.58
CA VAL A 124 -8.13 10.84 3.54
C VAL A 124 -7.23 10.86 4.78
N VAL A 125 -7.38 9.86 5.65
CA VAL A 125 -6.59 9.76 6.87
C VAL A 125 -5.35 8.92 6.61
N ARG A 126 -4.18 9.49 6.92
CA ARG A 126 -2.90 8.79 6.98
C ARG A 126 -2.45 8.68 8.41
N TYR A 127 -1.90 7.54 8.78
CA TYR A 127 -1.32 7.33 10.10
C TYR A 127 0.17 6.99 10.02
N VAL A 128 0.88 7.32 11.10
CA VAL A 128 2.27 6.95 11.32
C VAL A 128 2.37 6.39 12.74
N TYR A 129 2.66 5.11 12.86
CA TYR A 129 2.87 4.44 14.15
C TYR A 129 4.36 4.33 14.43
N VAL A 130 4.80 4.82 15.59
CA VAL A 130 6.23 4.97 15.92
C VAL A 130 6.57 4.47 17.31
N ARG A 131 7.82 4.05 17.46
CA ARG A 131 8.48 3.84 18.74
C ARG A 131 9.68 4.75 18.84
N LYS A 132 9.62 5.73 19.75
CA LYS A 132 10.62 6.81 19.86
C LYS A 132 10.79 7.52 18.49
N LYS A 133 11.91 7.32 17.80
CA LYS A 133 12.24 7.92 16.49
C LYS A 133 12.10 6.94 15.32
N THR A 134 11.73 5.69 15.57
CA THR A 134 11.62 4.65 14.54
C THR A 134 10.17 4.50 14.12
N VAL A 135 9.94 4.57 12.81
CA VAL A 135 8.63 4.27 12.22
C VAL A 135 8.44 2.75 12.19
N LEU A 136 7.40 2.27 12.88
CA LEU A 136 7.01 0.87 12.89
C LEU A 136 6.01 0.57 11.77
N ASP A 137 5.12 1.51 11.48
CA ASP A 137 4.11 1.34 10.44
C ASP A 137 3.64 2.69 9.90
N ARG A 138 3.19 2.69 8.65
CA ARG A 138 2.54 3.82 7.98
C ARG A 138 1.48 3.27 7.08
N GLY A 139 0.29 3.82 7.19
CA GLY A 139 -0.82 3.45 6.32
C GLY A 139 -1.74 4.61 6.04
N PHE A 140 -2.71 4.34 5.18
CA PHE A 140 -3.82 5.22 4.91
C PHE A 140 -5.11 4.42 5.03
N SER A 141 -6.20 5.07 5.43
CA SER A 141 -7.52 4.44 5.48
C SER A 141 -8.06 4.30 4.04
N GLY A 142 -7.60 3.29 3.29
CA GLY A 142 -8.06 3.04 1.93
C GLY A 142 -7.39 1.85 1.24
N LEU A 143 -7.94 1.43 0.09
CA LEU A 143 -7.37 0.39 -0.76
C LEU A 143 -6.24 0.94 -1.62
N MET A 144 -5.22 0.12 -1.88
CA MET A 144 -4.16 0.46 -2.83
C MET A 144 -4.61 0.07 -4.25
N MET A 145 -4.77 1.07 -5.11
CA MET A 145 -5.05 0.87 -6.54
C MET A 145 -3.77 1.05 -7.35
N CYS A 146 -3.42 0.04 -8.15
CA CYS A 146 -2.39 0.15 -9.17
C CYS A 146 -3.05 0.37 -10.54
N ARG A 147 -2.57 1.37 -11.28
CA ARG A 147 -3.13 1.78 -12.56
C ARG A 147 -2.00 2.04 -13.55
N LEU A 148 -2.05 1.38 -14.71
CA LEU A 148 -0.96 1.45 -15.69
C LEU A 148 -0.87 2.80 -16.41
N ASP A 149 -2.00 3.47 -16.62
CA ASP A 149 -2.12 4.81 -17.23
C ASP A 149 -1.42 5.93 -16.45
N LYS A 150 -1.07 5.67 -15.18
CA LYS A 150 -0.34 6.62 -14.31
C LYS A 150 1.17 6.38 -14.29
N VAL A 151 1.65 5.35 -14.98
CA VAL A 151 3.04 4.87 -14.94
C VAL A 151 3.80 5.16 -16.25
N LEU A 152 3.06 5.41 -17.34
CA LEU A 152 3.57 5.76 -18.66
C LEU A 152 3.50 7.27 -18.92
#